data_AF-A0A6N8AXF7-F1
#
_entry.id   AF-A0A6N8AXF7-F1
#
_cell.length_a   1.000
_cell.length_b   1.000
_cell.length_c   1.000
_cell.angle_alpha   90.00
_cell.angle_beta   90.00
_cell.angle_gamma   90.00
#
_symmetry.space_group_name_H-M   'P 1'
#
loop_
_entity.id
_entity.type
_entity.pdbx_description
1 polymer ?
#
loop_
_entity_poly.entity_id
_entity_poly.type
_entity_poly.pdbx_seq_one_letter_code
_entity_poly.pdbx_strand_id
1 'polypeptide(L)' 'MAAFVLSGIDPASLPPLFDPDDAGLAAHHAVRRIADSARGFPCRVSLRDAAVGEELPRVSH' A
#
# COMPACT_ATOMS: atom_id res chain seq x y z
N MET A 1 -12.32 29.01 10.84
CA MET A 1 -12.71 27.91 9.93
C MET A 1 -11.42 27.31 9.41
N ALA A 2 -11.06 26.08 9.80
CA ALA A 2 -9.81 25.47 9.36
C ALA A 2 -10.00 24.91 7.94
N ALA A 3 -9.18 25.36 7.00
CA ALA A 3 -9.10 24.76 5.67
C ALA A 3 -8.21 23.51 5.76
N PHE A 4 -8.69 22.37 5.27
CA PHE A 4 -7.90 21.16 5.13
C PHE A 4 -7.42 21.03 3.68
N VAL A 5 -6.20 20.54 3.49
CA VAL A 5 -5.63 20.24 2.17
C VAL A 5 -5.49 18.73 2.07
N LEU A 6 -6.18 18.15 1.09
CA LEU A 6 -6.01 16.76 0.71
C LEU A 6 -5.01 16.69 -0.45
N SER A 7 -3.83 16.15 -0.18
CA SER A 7 -2.83 15.88 -1.22
C SER A 7 -2.74 14.39 -1.46
N GLY A 8 -3.02 13.96 -2.69
CA GLY A 8 -2.85 12.58 -3.12
C GLY A 8 -1.39 12.24 -3.42
N ILE A 9 -1.09 10.94 -3.50
CA ILE A 9 0.19 10.43 -4.00
C ILE A 9 0.15 10.37 -5.52
N ASP A 10 1.23 10.78 -6.19
CA ASP A 10 1.34 10.72 -7.66
C ASP A 10 1.38 9.25 -8.14
N PRO A 11 0.41 8.81 -8.96
CA PRO A 11 0.37 7.44 -9.46
C PRO A 11 1.58 7.05 -10.31
N ALA A 12 2.28 8.01 -10.95
CA ALA A 12 3.46 7.72 -11.76
C ALA A 12 4.65 7.20 -10.92
N SER A 13 4.64 7.43 -9.60
CA SER A 13 5.66 6.96 -8.67
C SER A 13 5.38 5.56 -8.10
N LEU A 14 4.17 5.03 -8.32
CA LEU A 14 3.73 3.73 -7.82
C LEU A 14 4.11 2.49 -8.67
N PRO A 15 4.50 2.55 -9.96
CA PRO A 15 4.80 1.36 -10.75
C PRO A 15 5.78 0.37 -10.09
N PRO A 16 6.86 0.81 -9.41
CA PRO A 16 7.78 -0.12 -8.74
C PRO A 16 7.16 -0.90 -7.57
N LEU A 17 6.03 -0.44 -7.03
CA LEU A 17 5.28 -1.12 -5.96
C LEU A 17 4.36 -2.22 -6.51
N PHE A 18 4.13 -2.24 -7.82
CA PHE A 18 3.33 -3.25 -8.53
C PHE A 18 4.20 -4.25 -9.30
N ASP A 19 5.51 -4.05 -9.33
CA ASP A 19 6.48 -4.99 -9.89
C ASP A 19 6.79 -6.09 -8.86
N PRO A 20 6.95 -7.37 -9.28
CA PRO A 20 7.13 -8.49 -8.36
C PRO A 20 8.46 -8.52 -7.59
N ASP A 21 9.39 -7.58 -7.82
CA ASP A 21 10.70 -7.61 -7.17
C ASP A 21 10.72 -6.93 -5.78
N ASP A 22 11.13 -7.68 -4.76
CA ASP A 22 11.25 -7.20 -3.38
C ASP A 22 12.27 -6.06 -3.24
N ALA A 23 13.27 -5.99 -4.13
CA ALA A 23 14.25 -4.91 -4.15
C ALA A 23 13.61 -3.55 -4.49
N GLY A 24 12.63 -3.54 -5.40
CA GLY A 24 11.86 -2.34 -5.75
C GLY A 24 11.01 -1.87 -4.56
N LEU A 25 10.33 -2.80 -3.90
CA LEU A 25 9.54 -2.50 -2.71
C LEU A 25 10.41 -1.91 -1.58
N ALA A 26 11.57 -2.50 -1.31
CA ALA A 26 12.49 -2.03 -0.28
C ALA A 26 13.00 -0.60 -0.55
N ALA A 27 13.26 -0.24 -1.81
CA ALA A 27 13.64 1.11 -2.21
C ALA A 27 12.56 2.17 -1.89
N HIS A 28 11.30 1.74 -1.79
CA HIS A 28 10.16 2.57 -1.46
C HIS A 28 9.65 2.38 -0.01
N HIS A 29 10.46 1.78 0.87
CA HIS A 29 10.08 1.46 2.26
C HIS A 29 8.78 0.62 2.35
N ALA A 30 8.54 -0.18 1.32
CA ALA A 30 7.43 -1.10 1.21
C ALA A 30 7.89 -2.53 1.44
N VAL A 31 7.00 -3.36 1.97
CA VAL A 31 7.25 -4.79 2.20
C VAL A 31 6.05 -5.58 1.70
N ARG A 32 6.29 -6.68 0.97
CA ARG A 32 5.21 -7.61 0.62
C ARG A 32 4.64 -8.22 1.88
N ARG A 33 3.33 -8.17 2.02
CA ARG A 33 2.64 -8.89 3.08
C ARG A 33 1.43 -9.60 2.51
N ILE A 34 1.24 -10.83 2.96
CA ILE A 34 0.01 -11.58 2.72
C ILE A 34 -0.92 -11.28 3.89
N ALA A 35 -2.17 -10.93 3.60
CA ALA A 35 -3.17 -10.78 4.64
C ALA A 35 -3.43 -12.14 5.30
N ASP A 36 -2.99 -12.27 6.55
CA ASP A 36 -3.18 -13.46 7.38
C ASP A 36 -4.54 -13.46 8.12
N SER A 37 -5.26 -12.34 8.06
CA SER A 37 -6.54 -12.11 8.71
C SER A 37 -7.41 -11.16 7.88
N ALA A 38 -8.73 -11.29 8.00
CA ALA A 38 -9.70 -10.43 7.33
C ALA A 38 -9.76 -9.00 7.91
N ARG A 39 -9.02 -8.72 8.99
CA ARG A 39 -8.93 -7.41 9.63
C ARG A 39 -7.48 -7.10 9.97
N GLY A 40 -7.12 -5.82 9.84
CA GLY A 40 -5.76 -5.33 10.15
C GLY A 40 -4.87 -5.18 8.93
N PHE A 41 -5.45 -5.34 7.73
CA PHE A 41 -4.78 -5.16 6.44
C PHE A 41 -5.53 -4.14 5.58
N PRO A 42 -5.66 -2.88 6.04
CA PRO A 42 -6.39 -1.87 5.29
C PRO A 42 -5.65 -1.56 3.98
N CYS A 43 -6.25 -1.90 2.86
CA CYS A 43 -5.79 -1.49 1.54
C CYS A 43 -6.23 -0.04 1.32
N ARG A 44 -5.29 0.91 1.45
CA ARG A 44 -5.57 2.35 1.31
C ARG A 44 -5.89 2.79 -0.12
N VAL A 45 -5.68 1.91 -1.11
CA VAL A 45 -6.03 2.17 -2.52
C VAL A 45 -7.49 1.85 -2.78
N SER A 46 -7.95 0.66 -2.39
CA SER A 46 -9.35 0.22 -2.57
C SER A 46 -10.27 0.60 -1.40
N LEU A 47 -9.69 1.16 -0.33
CA LEU A 47 -10.38 1.57 0.90
C LEU A 47 -11.14 0.43 1.61
N ARG A 48 -10.69 -0.80 1.42
CA ARG A 48 -11.20 -2.01 2.08
C ARG A 48 -10.05 -2.80 2.70
N ASP A 49 -10.33 -3.67 3.67
CA ASP A 49 -9.34 -4.67 4.09
C ASP A 49 -9.06 -5.64 2.94
N ALA A 50 -7.79 -6.04 2.80
CA ALA A 50 -7.40 -7.11 1.89
C ALA A 50 -8.00 -8.45 2.36
N ALA A 51 -8.42 -9.29 1.42
CA ALA A 51 -8.94 -10.61 1.75
C ALA A 51 -7.82 -11.53 2.29
N VAL A 52 -8.18 -12.52 3.10
CA VAL A 52 -7.20 -13.52 3.57
C VAL A 52 -6.54 -14.20 2.37
N GLY A 53 -5.22 -14.20 2.32
CA GLY A 53 -4.44 -14.73 1.19
C GLY A 53 -4.20 -13.75 0.04
N GLU A 54 -4.76 -12.54 0.09
CA GLU A 54 -4.44 -11.47 -0.86
C GLU A 54 -3.05 -10.87 -0.55
N GLU A 55 -2.27 -10.64 -1.60
CA GLU A 55 -0.98 -9.99 -1.49
C GLU A 55 -1.15 -8.48 -1.62
N LEU A 56 -0.52 -7.75 -0.69
CA LEU A 56 -0.51 -6.30 -0.71
C LEU A 56 0.88 -5.75 -0.33
N PRO A 57 1.35 -4.71 -1.04
CA PRO A 57 2.52 -3.96 -0.60
C PRO A 57 2.15 -3.10 0.61
N ARG A 58 2.86 -3.29 1.73
CA ARG A 58 2.73 -2.49 2.94
C ARG A 58 3.84 -1.45 2.99
N VAL A 59 3.50 -0.18 2.76
CA VAL A 59 4.40 0.95 2.96
C VAL A 59 4.38 1.36 4.43
N SER A 60 5.56 1.44 5.05
CA SER A 60 5.69 2.07 6.38
C SER A 60 6.08 3.53 6.16
N HIS A 61 5.17 4.46 6.50
CA HIS A 61 5.44 5.89 6.52
C HIS A 61 5.62 6.35 7.97
#